data_AF-A0A7V9Q718-F1
#
_entry.id   AF-A0A7V9Q718-F1
#
_cell.length_a   1.000
_cell.length_b   1.000
_cell.length_c   1.000
_cell.angle_alpha   90.00
_cell.angle_beta   90.00
_cell.angle_gamma   90.00
#
_symmetry.space_group_name_H-M   'P 1'
#
loop_
_entity.id
_entity.type
_entity.pdbx_description
1 polymer ?
#
loop_
_entity_poly.entity_id
_entity_poly.type
_entity_poly.pdbx_seq_one_letter_code
_entity_poly.pdbx_strand_id
1 'polypeptide(L)'
;MNKFFTLALLAMFAAFFAACAGSNNTNAPNAPTTTVNTNQLTNTASTTNTNANAAHPADGDIPASVRAALPEAQTFSMQHKDIPAGTVSEIERATGARVTDRDHHAYLAFSTQGGGRRQVGAATVINAGGQELVIVYDSRDGMPVIREVRANAGSNLPGAFLDQFKRKDHDTPITFGNDIRAAGGVEEATARQVTAAIKGDVLAMQALYGSSHTH
;
A
#
# COMPACT_ATOMS: atom_id res chain seq x y z
N MET A 1 -0.64 8.31 -57.16
CA MET A 1 0.30 9.35 -57.67
C MET A 1 -0.18 10.70 -57.18
N ASN A 2 0.79 11.58 -56.82
CA ASN A 2 0.69 12.99 -56.41
C ASN A 2 0.50 13.20 -54.88
N LYS A 3 1.58 13.38 -54.10
CA LYS A 3 2.46 14.58 -53.89
C LYS A 3 1.74 15.65 -53.05
N PHE A 4 2.07 15.80 -51.76
CA PHE A 4 3.06 16.73 -51.14
C PHE A 4 2.54 18.17 -50.91
N PHE A 5 3.06 18.79 -49.84
CA PHE A 5 2.86 20.16 -49.32
C PHE A 5 1.63 20.33 -48.39
N THR A 6 1.73 20.88 -47.17
CA THR A 6 2.34 22.18 -46.85
C THR A 6 2.70 22.32 -45.36
N LEU A 7 3.80 23.04 -45.12
CA LEU A 7 4.44 23.47 -43.87
C LEU A 7 3.87 24.82 -43.39
N ALA A 8 3.66 25.05 -42.08
CA ALA A 8 3.66 26.39 -41.43
C ALA A 8 3.59 26.23 -39.89
N LEU A 9 4.57 26.69 -39.09
CA LEU A 9 4.85 28.07 -38.62
C LEU A 9 4.16 28.32 -37.24
N LEU A 10 4.88 28.19 -36.12
CA LEU A 10 5.55 29.25 -35.32
C LEU A 10 4.63 29.97 -34.31
N ALA A 11 5.13 30.11 -33.07
CA ALA A 11 4.89 31.17 -32.06
C ALA A 11 4.29 30.67 -30.74
N MET A 12 4.56 31.20 -29.54
CA MET A 12 5.61 32.03 -28.93
C MET A 12 5.13 32.23 -27.47
N PHE A 13 6.04 32.18 -26.49
CA PHE A 13 6.00 32.84 -25.16
C PHE A 13 4.72 32.85 -24.29
N ALA A 14 4.87 32.47 -23.01
CA ALA A 14 4.91 33.41 -21.89
C ALA A 14 5.16 32.69 -20.55
N ALA A 15 6.19 33.14 -19.82
CA ALA A 15 6.44 32.78 -18.44
C ALA A 15 5.44 33.46 -17.51
N PHE A 16 4.95 32.72 -16.51
CA PHE A 16 4.20 33.28 -15.38
C PHE A 16 5.05 33.16 -14.11
N PHE A 17 5.54 34.30 -13.62
CA PHE A 17 6.01 34.50 -12.25
C PHE A 17 5.02 35.42 -11.54
N ALA A 18 4.49 35.00 -10.39
CA ALA A 18 3.95 35.83 -9.30
C ALA A 18 3.53 34.88 -8.16
N ALA A 19 3.60 35.19 -6.87
CA ALA A 19 4.37 36.12 -6.06
C ALA A 19 4.14 35.65 -4.62
N CYS A 20 5.18 35.64 -3.79
CA CYS A 20 5.05 35.43 -2.34
C CYS A 20 4.57 36.74 -1.68
N ALA A 21 3.55 36.67 -0.81
CA ALA A 21 3.42 37.51 0.39
C ALA A 21 2.20 37.06 1.22
N GLY A 22 2.46 36.51 2.41
CA GLY A 22 1.46 36.28 3.44
C GLY A 22 1.97 36.89 4.74
N SER A 23 1.28 37.93 5.20
CA SER A 23 1.68 38.91 6.20
C SER A 23 1.93 38.37 7.61
N ASN A 24 2.90 39.01 8.28
CA ASN A 24 3.14 38.96 9.70
C ASN A 24 1.96 39.55 10.49
N ASN A 25 1.47 38.84 11.50
CA ASN A 25 0.69 39.41 12.60
C ASN A 25 1.37 39.04 13.92
N THR A 26 2.19 39.95 14.42
CA THR A 26 2.68 39.98 15.80
C THR A 26 1.64 40.70 16.65
N ASN A 27 1.03 40.01 17.61
CA ASN A 27 0.40 40.66 18.76
C ASN A 27 0.82 39.93 20.04
N ALA A 28 1.05 40.77 21.05
CA ALA A 28 1.88 40.59 22.23
C ALA A 28 1.41 39.51 23.24
N PRO A 29 2.31 39.06 24.14
CA PRO A 29 2.05 37.98 25.07
C PRO A 29 1.35 38.47 26.35
N ASN A 30 0.25 37.80 26.73
CA ASN A 30 -0.29 37.86 28.08
C ASN A 30 0.32 36.72 28.91
N ALA A 31 0.95 37.08 30.02
CA ALA A 31 1.46 36.17 31.03
C ALA A 31 0.34 35.36 31.72
N PRO A 32 0.66 34.18 32.28
CA PRO A 32 -0.01 33.74 33.48
C PRO A 32 0.95 33.32 34.59
N THR A 33 0.67 33.85 35.78
CA THR A 33 1.20 33.41 37.06
C THR A 33 0.64 32.04 37.46
N THR A 34 1.56 31.22 37.98
CA THR A 34 1.50 30.00 38.79
C THR A 34 0.13 29.52 39.33
N THR A 35 -0.15 28.19 39.25
CA THR A 35 -0.62 27.33 40.37
C THR A 35 -0.61 25.85 39.93
N VAL A 36 0.01 24.99 40.76
CA VAL A 36 -0.03 23.52 40.68
C VAL A 36 -1.35 23.01 41.26
N ASN A 37 -2.02 22.05 40.61
CA ASN A 37 -2.89 21.13 41.35
C ASN A 37 -2.98 19.75 40.68
N THR A 38 -2.54 18.74 41.42
CA THR A 38 -2.71 17.31 41.18
C THR A 38 -4.12 16.90 41.64
N ASN A 39 -4.89 16.19 40.82
CA ASN A 39 -5.92 15.19 41.15
C ASN A 39 -6.63 14.78 39.85
N GLN A 40 -6.46 13.56 39.36
CA GLN A 40 -7.24 12.36 39.66
C GLN A 40 -8.58 12.28 38.90
N LEU A 41 -8.74 11.14 38.22
CA LEU A 41 -9.74 10.71 37.24
C LEU A 41 -11.21 11.16 37.44
N THR A 42 -11.86 11.51 36.32
CA THR A 42 -13.24 11.11 36.05
C THR A 42 -13.45 10.85 34.56
N ASN A 43 -13.94 9.65 34.26
CA ASN A 43 -14.37 9.17 32.95
C ASN A 43 -15.65 9.92 32.55
N THR A 44 -15.69 10.59 31.41
CA THR A 44 -16.93 11.04 30.77
C THR A 44 -16.75 10.97 29.27
N ALA A 45 -17.52 10.08 28.65
CA ALA A 45 -17.59 9.95 27.21
C ALA A 45 -18.00 11.30 26.59
N SER A 46 -17.23 11.74 25.62
CA SER A 46 -17.62 12.80 24.69
C SER A 46 -17.16 12.38 23.30
N THR A 47 -18.13 11.88 22.54
CA THR A 47 -18.09 11.73 21.09
C THR A 47 -17.64 13.04 20.46
N THR A 48 -16.41 13.06 19.96
CA THR A 48 -15.95 14.07 19.00
C THR A 48 -15.24 13.33 17.88
N ASN A 49 -15.86 13.35 16.70
CA ASN A 49 -15.24 12.93 15.44
C ASN A 49 -13.92 13.68 15.31
N THR A 50 -12.83 12.95 15.53
CA THR A 50 -11.49 13.40 15.25
C THR A 50 -10.93 12.35 14.33
N ASN A 51 -10.52 12.76 13.12
CA ASN A 51 -9.57 12.02 12.31
C ASN A 51 -8.33 11.76 13.17
N ALA A 52 -8.37 10.69 13.95
CA ALA A 52 -7.23 10.18 14.65
C ALA A 52 -6.45 9.42 13.60
N ASN A 53 -5.39 10.05 13.10
CA ASN A 53 -4.20 9.35 12.66
C ASN A 53 -3.87 8.36 13.80
N ALA A 54 -4.30 7.11 13.63
CA ALA A 54 -4.22 6.10 14.68
C ALA A 54 -2.76 6.04 15.15
N ALA A 55 -2.59 6.04 16.46
CA ALA A 55 -1.28 5.96 17.08
C ALA A 55 -0.46 4.84 16.44
N HIS A 56 0.81 5.13 16.17
CA HIS A 56 1.79 4.16 15.67
C HIS A 56 1.69 2.89 16.53
N PRO A 57 1.30 1.73 15.98
CA PRO A 57 1.37 0.49 16.73
C PRO A 57 2.85 0.25 17.04
N ALA A 58 3.15 0.04 18.32
CA ALA A 58 4.48 -0.36 18.75
C ALA A 58 4.88 -1.65 18.03
N ASP A 59 6.18 -1.90 17.87
CA ASP A 59 6.76 -3.05 17.14
C ASP A 59 6.18 -4.45 17.53
N GLY A 60 5.37 -4.55 18.58
CA GLY A 60 4.68 -5.75 19.06
C GLY A 60 3.59 -6.32 18.15
N ASP A 61 3.00 -5.53 17.24
CA ASP A 61 1.86 -6.00 16.41
C ASP A 61 2.26 -6.53 15.02
N ILE A 62 3.56 -6.63 14.72
CA ILE A 62 4.04 -7.09 13.41
C ILE A 62 4.07 -8.63 13.38
N PRO A 63 3.35 -9.30 12.45
CA PRO A 63 3.36 -10.75 12.33
C PRO A 63 4.77 -11.31 12.12
N ALA A 64 5.08 -12.45 12.77
CA ALA A 64 6.38 -13.10 12.63
C ALA A 64 6.68 -13.49 11.17
N SER A 65 5.64 -13.81 10.40
CA SER A 65 5.71 -14.12 8.97
C SER A 65 6.20 -12.92 8.15
N VAL A 66 5.75 -11.70 8.48
CA VAL A 66 6.21 -10.46 7.85
C VAL A 66 7.68 -10.18 8.18
N ARG A 67 8.08 -10.34 9.45
CA ARG A 67 9.49 -10.18 9.85
C ARG A 67 10.42 -11.17 9.14
N ALA A 68 9.99 -12.42 8.98
CA ALA A 68 10.75 -13.44 8.26
C ALA A 68 10.83 -13.18 6.75
N ALA A 69 9.84 -12.47 6.18
CA ALA A 69 9.80 -12.09 4.78
C ALA A 69 10.73 -10.90 4.45
N LEU A 70 11.03 -10.06 5.44
CA LEU A 70 11.84 -8.84 5.32
C LEU A 70 13.01 -8.85 6.33
N PRO A 71 13.97 -9.78 6.23
CA PRO A 71 15.07 -9.91 7.19
C PRO A 71 16.04 -8.72 7.20
N GLU A 72 16.08 -7.93 6.13
CA GLU A 72 16.89 -6.72 6.01
C GLU A 72 16.30 -5.51 6.77
N ALA A 73 15.06 -5.63 7.23
CA ALA A 73 14.38 -4.58 7.97
C ALA A 73 14.86 -4.53 9.42
N GLN A 74 15.09 -3.32 9.92
CA GLN A 74 15.44 -3.06 11.31
C GLN A 74 14.25 -2.51 12.11
N THR A 75 13.34 -1.82 11.43
CA THR A 75 12.11 -1.28 12.01
C THR A 75 10.96 -1.47 11.04
N PHE A 76 9.75 -1.58 11.57
CA PHE A 76 8.53 -1.69 10.79
C PHE A 76 7.54 -0.57 11.17
N SER A 77 6.69 -0.19 10.23
CA SER A 77 5.53 0.67 10.49
C SER A 77 4.31 0.00 9.87
N MET A 78 3.30 -0.29 10.66
CA MET A 78 2.00 -0.72 10.13
C MET A 78 1.21 0.51 9.69
N GLN A 79 0.57 0.43 8.53
CA GLN A 79 -0.41 1.40 8.03
C GLN A 79 -1.74 0.70 7.83
N HIS A 80 -2.80 1.36 8.28
CA HIS A 80 -4.18 0.97 8.07
C HIS A 80 -4.84 2.01 7.18
N LYS A 81 -5.44 1.55 6.09
CA LYS A 81 -6.16 2.42 5.16
C LYS A 81 -7.42 1.73 4.69
N ASP A 82 -8.52 2.47 4.75
CA ASP A 82 -9.77 2.02 4.16
C ASP A 82 -9.69 2.02 2.63
N ILE A 83 -10.02 0.90 2.01
CA ILE A 83 -10.13 0.77 0.55
C ILE A 83 -11.33 1.61 0.08
N PRO A 84 -11.13 2.59 -0.83
CA PRO A 84 -12.22 3.40 -1.35
C PRO A 84 -13.28 2.55 -2.06
N ALA A 85 -14.56 2.95 -1.99
CA ALA A 85 -15.66 2.20 -2.59
C ALA A 85 -15.52 1.98 -4.11
N GLY A 86 -14.89 2.93 -4.82
CA GLY A 86 -14.56 2.79 -6.25
C GLY A 86 -13.58 1.65 -6.49
N THR A 87 -12.51 1.58 -5.70
CA THR A 87 -11.52 0.51 -5.75
C THR A 87 -12.11 -0.84 -5.33
N VAL A 88 -12.98 -0.87 -4.32
CA VAL A 88 -13.72 -2.09 -3.95
C VAL A 88 -14.50 -2.62 -5.15
N SER A 89 -15.27 -1.76 -5.81
CA SER A 89 -16.07 -2.16 -6.99
C SER A 89 -15.19 -2.66 -8.13
N GLU A 90 -14.03 -2.04 -8.32
CA GLU A 90 -13.05 -2.49 -9.31
C GLU A 90 -12.44 -3.86 -8.98
N ILE A 91 -12.05 -4.08 -7.72
CA ILE A 91 -11.54 -5.37 -7.25
C ILE A 91 -12.59 -6.46 -7.44
N GLU A 92 -13.84 -6.22 -7.04
CA GLU A 92 -14.93 -7.19 -7.18
C GLU A 92 -15.19 -7.53 -8.65
N ARG A 93 -15.17 -6.53 -9.53
CA ARG A 93 -15.28 -6.73 -10.98
C ARG A 93 -14.09 -7.49 -11.57
N ALA A 94 -12.87 -7.17 -11.14
CA ALA A 94 -11.63 -7.69 -11.72
C ALA A 94 -11.29 -9.11 -11.22
N THR A 95 -11.73 -9.47 -10.01
CA THR A 95 -11.46 -10.76 -9.37
C THR A 95 -12.66 -11.70 -9.38
N GLY A 96 -13.88 -11.16 -9.49
CA GLY A 96 -15.13 -11.91 -9.31
C GLY A 96 -15.42 -12.29 -7.85
N ALA A 97 -14.58 -11.86 -6.91
CA ALA A 97 -14.71 -12.15 -5.48
C ALA A 97 -15.20 -10.91 -4.72
N ARG A 98 -16.01 -11.12 -3.69
CA ARG A 98 -16.53 -10.02 -2.85
C ARG A 98 -15.47 -9.57 -1.86
N VAL A 99 -15.29 -8.26 -1.71
CA VAL A 99 -14.38 -7.70 -0.70
C VAL A 99 -15.13 -7.61 0.63
N THR A 100 -14.79 -8.48 1.57
CA THR A 100 -15.44 -8.55 2.89
C THR A 100 -14.79 -7.64 3.92
N ASP A 101 -13.48 -7.42 3.78
CA ASP A 101 -12.71 -6.52 4.63
C ASP A 101 -12.23 -5.33 3.79
N ARG A 102 -12.51 -4.13 4.29
CA ARG A 102 -12.11 -2.88 3.63
C ARG A 102 -10.91 -2.23 4.30
N ASP A 103 -10.48 -2.74 5.44
CA ASP A 103 -9.28 -2.26 6.11
C ASP A 103 -8.06 -2.96 5.50
N HIS A 104 -7.24 -2.20 4.79
CA HIS A 104 -6.01 -2.71 4.16
C HIS A 104 -4.81 -2.46 5.06
N HIS A 105 -4.14 -3.55 5.45
CA HIS A 105 -2.99 -3.52 6.35
C HIS A 105 -1.70 -3.67 5.55
N ALA A 106 -0.87 -2.63 5.56
CA ALA A 106 0.45 -2.64 4.94
C ALA A 106 1.55 -2.44 5.99
N TYR A 107 2.54 -3.33 5.97
CA TYR A 107 3.71 -3.29 6.84
C TYR A 107 4.89 -2.73 6.06
N LEU A 108 5.24 -1.47 6.34
CA LEU A 108 6.38 -0.81 5.71
C LEU A 108 7.66 -1.14 6.48
N ALA A 109 8.65 -1.70 5.77
CA ALA A 109 9.92 -2.10 6.34
C ALA A 109 11.00 -1.07 6.07
N PHE A 110 11.78 -0.72 7.10
CA PHE A 110 12.86 0.25 7.00
C PHE A 110 14.18 -0.31 7.53
N SER A 111 15.27 0.06 6.87
CA SER A 111 16.65 -0.18 7.31
C SER A 111 17.34 1.15 7.59
N THR A 112 18.22 1.18 8.60
CA THR A 112 19.12 2.31 8.87
C THR A 112 20.55 2.04 8.40
N GLN A 113 20.76 0.93 7.67
CA GLN A 113 22.06 0.59 7.12
C GLN A 113 22.53 1.69 6.16
N GLY A 114 23.67 2.32 6.46
CA GLY A 114 24.19 3.47 5.71
C GLY A 114 23.90 4.84 6.32
N GLY A 115 23.42 4.90 7.57
CA GLY A 115 23.33 6.15 8.35
C GLY A 115 22.03 6.95 8.17
N GLY A 116 21.13 6.49 7.30
CA GLY A 116 19.80 7.08 7.08
C GLY A 116 18.70 6.02 7.04
N ARG A 117 17.49 6.37 7.48
CA ARG A 117 16.32 5.49 7.41
C ARG A 117 15.83 5.42 5.96
N ARG A 118 15.94 4.23 5.35
CA ARG A 118 15.46 3.94 3.99
C ARG A 118 14.42 2.83 4.05
N GLN A 119 13.35 2.97 3.27
CA GLN A 119 12.39 1.89 3.07
C GLN A 119 13.02 0.77 2.20
N VAL A 120 12.97 -0.46 2.70
CA VAL A 120 13.55 -1.65 2.05
C VAL A 120 12.48 -2.57 1.44
N GLY A 121 11.21 -2.34 1.77
CA GLY A 121 10.07 -3.03 1.18
C GLY A 121 8.77 -2.68 1.87
N ALA A 122 7.70 -3.31 1.42
CA ALA A 122 6.42 -3.37 2.11
C ALA A 122 5.91 -4.81 2.10
N ALA A 123 5.06 -5.18 3.03
CA ALA A 123 4.37 -6.45 3.01
C ALA A 123 2.90 -6.30 3.37
N THR A 124 2.06 -7.18 2.84
CA THR A 124 0.66 -7.37 3.25
C THR A 124 0.48 -8.81 3.68
N VAL A 125 -0.55 -9.05 4.47
CA VAL A 125 -0.96 -10.39 4.89
C VAL A 125 -2.40 -10.60 4.46
N ILE A 126 -2.64 -11.64 3.67
CA ILE A 126 -3.98 -11.99 3.20
C ILE A 126 -4.31 -13.45 3.53
N ASN A 127 -5.59 -13.76 3.70
CA ASN A 127 -6.07 -15.14 3.82
C ASN A 127 -6.80 -15.55 2.53
N ALA A 128 -6.32 -16.61 1.88
CA ALA A 128 -6.92 -17.12 0.65
C ALA A 128 -6.85 -18.66 0.64
N GLY A 129 -7.96 -19.31 0.29
CA GLY A 129 -8.04 -20.78 0.30
C GLY A 129 -7.78 -21.40 1.68
N GLY A 130 -8.11 -20.68 2.75
CA GLY A 130 -7.85 -21.10 4.14
C GLY A 130 -6.39 -21.01 4.55
N GLN A 131 -5.56 -20.29 3.79
CA GLN A 131 -4.14 -20.15 4.03
C GLN A 131 -3.73 -18.69 4.13
N GLU A 132 -2.82 -18.41 5.07
CA GLU A 132 -2.21 -17.11 5.23
C GLU A 132 -1.03 -16.95 4.24
N LEU A 133 -1.05 -15.84 3.51
CA LEU A 133 -0.04 -15.44 2.54
C LEU A 133 0.54 -14.09 2.94
N VAL A 134 1.85 -13.97 2.86
CA VAL A 134 2.57 -12.70 2.94
C VAL A 134 2.99 -12.30 1.53
N ILE A 135 2.49 -11.17 1.04
CA ILE A 135 2.90 -10.61 -0.24
C ILE A 135 3.91 -9.51 0.06
N VAL A 136 5.12 -9.65 -0.49
CA VAL A 136 6.20 -8.67 -0.32
C VAL A 136 6.28 -7.82 -1.56
N TYR A 137 6.33 -6.51 -1.37
CA TYR A 137 6.39 -5.50 -2.42
C TYR A 137 7.71 -4.73 -2.36
N ASP A 138 8.26 -4.46 -3.55
CA ASP A 138 9.21 -3.38 -3.78
C ASP A 138 8.48 -2.16 -4.34
N SER A 139 9.10 -0.98 -4.21
CA SER A 139 8.66 0.21 -4.95
C SER A 139 9.53 0.39 -6.19
N ARG A 140 8.91 0.44 -7.37
CA ARG A 140 9.56 0.78 -8.64
C ARG A 140 8.86 2.01 -9.22
N ASP A 141 9.59 3.11 -9.31
CA ASP A 141 9.06 4.40 -9.79
C ASP A 141 7.80 4.87 -9.03
N GLY A 142 7.73 4.55 -7.74
CA GLY A 142 6.57 4.86 -6.89
C GLY A 142 5.40 3.89 -7.03
N MET A 143 5.54 2.82 -7.81
CA MET A 143 4.53 1.77 -7.96
C MET A 143 4.90 0.51 -7.15
N PRO A 144 3.96 -0.10 -6.42
CA PRO A 144 4.13 -1.37 -5.75
C PRO A 144 4.25 -2.52 -6.77
N VAL A 145 5.35 -3.27 -6.68
CA VAL A 145 5.60 -4.45 -7.52
C VAL A 145 5.88 -5.64 -6.63
N ILE A 146 5.24 -6.78 -6.87
CA ILE A 146 5.46 -7.99 -6.07
C ILE A 146 6.93 -8.43 -6.20
N ARG A 147 7.66 -8.41 -5.10
CA ARG A 147 8.99 -9.01 -4.98
C ARG A 147 8.89 -10.52 -4.86
N GLU A 148 7.99 -11.00 -4.00
CA GLU A 148 7.72 -12.42 -3.76
C GLU A 148 6.41 -12.60 -2.99
N VAL A 149 5.87 -13.82 -3.03
CA VAL A 149 4.73 -14.24 -2.21
C VAL A 149 5.18 -15.44 -1.38
N ARG A 150 4.96 -15.39 -0.08
CA ARG A 150 5.27 -16.47 0.86
C ARG A 150 3.99 -17.00 1.47
N ALA A 151 3.86 -18.31 1.56
CA ALA A 151 2.81 -18.92 2.38
C ALA A 151 3.37 -19.27 3.77
N ASN A 152 2.51 -19.27 4.78
CA ASN A 152 2.91 -19.66 6.13
C ASN A 152 3.37 -21.14 6.17
N ALA A 153 4.20 -21.48 7.15
CA ALA A 153 4.69 -22.84 7.36
C ALA A 153 3.51 -23.80 7.57
N GLY A 154 3.47 -24.90 6.81
CA GLY A 154 2.34 -25.85 6.79
C GLY A 154 1.30 -25.58 5.70
N SER A 155 1.46 -24.52 4.91
CA SER A 155 0.72 -24.32 3.66
C SER A 155 1.02 -25.42 2.64
N ASN A 156 -0.02 -25.83 1.90
CA ASN A 156 0.12 -26.72 0.74
C ASN A 156 0.38 -25.96 -0.57
N LEU A 157 0.75 -24.67 -0.52
CA LEU A 157 1.05 -23.88 -1.72
C LEU A 157 2.52 -24.05 -2.11
N PRO A 158 2.81 -24.66 -3.27
CA PRO A 158 4.18 -24.86 -3.71
C PRO A 158 4.84 -23.53 -4.09
N GLY A 159 6.14 -23.39 -3.82
CA GLY A 159 6.92 -22.22 -4.25
C GLY A 159 6.81 -21.96 -5.76
N ALA A 160 6.81 -23.02 -6.59
CA ALA A 160 6.63 -22.89 -8.04
C ALA A 160 5.29 -22.28 -8.47
N PHE A 161 4.24 -22.40 -7.64
CA PHE A 161 2.98 -21.70 -7.88
C PHE A 161 3.10 -20.22 -7.48
N LEU A 162 3.65 -19.94 -6.30
CA LEU A 162 3.81 -18.58 -5.77
C LEU A 162 4.80 -17.73 -6.59
N ASP A 163 5.84 -18.35 -7.16
CA ASP A 163 6.84 -17.68 -7.98
C ASP A 163 6.26 -17.07 -9.27
N GLN A 164 5.09 -17.55 -9.72
CA GLN A 164 4.40 -16.98 -10.89
C GLN A 164 3.94 -15.54 -10.64
N PHE A 165 3.78 -15.11 -9.38
CA PHE A 165 3.37 -13.75 -9.03
C PHE A 165 4.53 -12.75 -8.97
N LYS A 166 5.77 -13.24 -8.97
CA LYS A 166 6.96 -12.41 -8.86
C LYS A 166 7.08 -11.42 -10.02
N ARG A 167 7.37 -10.16 -9.69
CA ARG A 167 7.48 -9.00 -10.58
C ARG A 167 6.15 -8.56 -11.22
N LYS A 168 5.00 -9.08 -10.79
CA LYS A 168 3.71 -8.56 -11.23
C LYS A 168 3.33 -7.32 -10.41
N ASP A 169 2.62 -6.41 -11.06
CA ASP A 169 2.06 -5.16 -10.52
C ASP A 169 0.60 -5.02 -11.00
N HIS A 170 -0.02 -3.86 -10.80
CA HIS A 170 -1.42 -3.64 -11.19
C HIS A 170 -1.64 -3.52 -12.71
N ASP A 171 -0.59 -3.16 -13.46
CA ASP A 171 -0.62 -3.09 -14.93
C ASP A 171 -0.33 -4.46 -15.58
N THR A 172 0.33 -5.36 -14.84
CA THR A 172 0.67 -6.70 -15.30
C THR A 172 -0.52 -7.66 -15.15
N PRO A 173 -0.87 -8.44 -16.19
CA PRO A 173 -1.95 -9.43 -16.10
C PRO A 173 -1.76 -10.46 -14.97
N ILE A 174 -2.77 -10.56 -14.10
CA ILE A 174 -2.88 -11.56 -13.03
C ILE A 174 -4.22 -12.30 -13.18
N THR A 175 -4.35 -13.13 -14.23
CA THR A 175 -5.58 -13.89 -14.48
C THR A 175 -5.32 -15.38 -14.42
N PHE A 176 -6.07 -16.08 -13.56
CA PHE A 176 -5.99 -17.55 -13.49
C PHE A 176 -6.40 -18.21 -14.80
N GLY A 177 -5.66 -19.22 -15.23
CA GLY A 177 -5.84 -19.95 -16.50
C GLY A 177 -5.07 -19.32 -17.68
N ASN A 178 -4.80 -18.01 -17.62
CA ASN A 178 -4.05 -17.29 -18.65
C ASN A 178 -2.61 -17.04 -18.20
N ASP A 179 -2.44 -16.23 -17.15
CA ASP A 179 -1.16 -15.73 -16.66
C ASP A 179 -0.62 -16.52 -15.48
N ILE A 180 -1.55 -17.09 -14.69
CA ILE A 180 -1.27 -17.92 -13.53
C ILE A 180 -1.93 -19.27 -13.72
N ARG A 181 -1.22 -20.36 -13.43
CA ARG A 181 -1.74 -21.73 -13.52
C ARG A 181 -1.46 -22.48 -12.23
N ALA A 182 -2.31 -23.45 -11.91
CA ALA A 182 -2.00 -24.42 -10.88
C ALA A 182 -0.66 -25.10 -11.20
N ALA A 183 0.24 -25.16 -10.22
CA ALA A 183 1.57 -25.76 -10.36
C ALA A 183 1.97 -26.48 -9.06
N GLY A 184 2.81 -27.50 -9.18
CA GLY A 184 3.37 -28.21 -8.02
C GLY A 184 2.35 -29.00 -7.18
N GLY A 185 1.19 -29.35 -7.74
CA GLY A 185 0.15 -30.15 -7.06
C GLY A 185 -0.91 -29.34 -6.31
N VAL A 186 -0.91 -28.00 -6.42
CA VAL A 186 -2.02 -27.19 -5.91
C VAL A 186 -3.33 -27.52 -6.65
N GLU A 187 -4.43 -27.60 -5.91
CA GLU A 187 -5.76 -27.76 -6.50
C GLU A 187 -6.17 -26.52 -7.31
N GLU A 188 -6.83 -26.72 -8.45
CA GLU A 188 -7.23 -25.62 -9.33
C GLU A 188 -8.14 -24.60 -8.63
N ALA A 189 -9.09 -25.06 -7.81
CA ALA A 189 -9.98 -24.18 -7.06
C ALA A 189 -9.20 -23.30 -6.06
N THR A 190 -8.27 -23.90 -5.32
CA THR A 190 -7.38 -23.19 -4.39
C THR A 190 -6.50 -22.18 -5.15
N ALA A 191 -5.88 -22.61 -6.26
CA ALA A 191 -5.04 -21.74 -7.07
C ALA A 191 -5.79 -20.53 -7.63
N ARG A 192 -7.05 -20.74 -8.07
CA ARG A 192 -7.94 -19.67 -8.53
C ARG A 192 -8.27 -18.67 -7.42
N GLN A 193 -8.61 -19.16 -6.22
CA GLN A 193 -8.90 -18.31 -5.06
C GLN A 193 -7.68 -17.48 -4.64
N VAL A 194 -6.51 -18.11 -4.55
CA VAL A 194 -5.26 -17.42 -4.23
C VAL A 194 -4.91 -16.37 -5.29
N THR A 195 -5.07 -16.70 -6.57
CA THR A 195 -4.83 -15.75 -7.66
C THR A 195 -5.75 -14.53 -7.58
N ALA A 196 -7.04 -14.75 -7.31
CA ALA A 196 -8.01 -13.67 -7.14
C ALA A 196 -7.68 -12.77 -5.95
N ALA A 197 -7.31 -13.37 -4.81
CA ALA A 197 -6.96 -12.62 -3.61
C ALA A 197 -5.68 -11.78 -3.79
N ILE A 198 -4.63 -12.36 -4.39
CA ILE A 198 -3.39 -11.62 -4.70
C ILE A 198 -3.67 -10.48 -5.68
N LYS A 199 -4.48 -10.71 -6.73
CA LYS A 199 -4.88 -9.65 -7.66
C LYS A 199 -5.62 -8.52 -6.94
N GLY A 200 -6.55 -8.86 -6.05
CA GLY A 200 -7.27 -7.87 -5.25
C GLY A 200 -6.33 -7.04 -4.38
N ASP A 201 -5.37 -7.68 -3.71
CA ASP A 201 -4.38 -7.00 -2.88
C ASP A 201 -3.47 -6.08 -3.70
N VAL A 202 -3.04 -6.50 -4.89
CA VAL A 202 -2.25 -5.64 -5.81
C VAL A 202 -3.02 -4.38 -6.22
N LEU A 203 -4.31 -4.52 -6.55
CA LEU A 203 -5.15 -3.37 -6.91
C LEU A 203 -5.37 -2.43 -5.71
N ALA A 204 -5.61 -2.98 -4.51
CA ALA A 204 -5.73 -2.19 -3.29
C ALA A 204 -4.41 -1.47 -2.98
N MET A 205 -3.28 -2.17 -3.06
CA MET A 205 -1.95 -1.62 -2.81
C MET A 205 -1.62 -0.49 -3.79
N GLN A 206 -1.93 -0.64 -5.08
CA GLN A 206 -1.76 0.43 -6.06
C GLN A 206 -2.64 1.64 -5.72
N ALA A 207 -3.93 1.43 -5.45
CA ALA A 207 -4.86 2.54 -5.19
C ALA A 207 -4.49 3.34 -3.93
N LEU A 208 -3.91 2.67 -2.92
CA LEU A 208 -3.66 3.26 -1.61
C LEU A 208 -2.22 3.78 -1.44
N TYR A 209 -1.25 3.20 -2.14
CA TYR A 209 0.18 3.44 -1.93
C TYR A 209 0.97 3.67 -3.22
N GLY A 210 0.37 3.41 -4.39
CA GLY A 210 0.98 3.74 -5.68
C GLY A 210 0.91 5.24 -5.97
N SER A 211 1.92 5.74 -6.67
CA SER A 211 1.84 7.06 -7.29
C SER A 211 0.67 7.12 -8.28
N SER A 212 0.01 8.27 -8.37
CA SER A 212 -0.98 8.52 -9.43
C SER A 212 -0.31 8.43 -10.81
N HIS A 213 -0.86 7.63 -11.72
CA HIS A 213 -0.46 7.67 -13.13
C HIS A 213 -0.67 9.09 -13.67
N THR A 214 0.42 9.82 -13.93
CA THR A 214 0.37 10.94 -14.86
C THR A 214 0.25 10.34 -16.26
N HIS A 215 -0.97 10.22 -16.75
CA HIS A 215 -1.25 9.93 -18.16
C HIS A 215 -0.94 11.15 -19.03
#